data_AF-A0A8C5QAR2-F1
#
_entry.id   AF-A0A8C5QAR2-F1
#
_cell.length_a   1.000
_cell.length_b   1.000
_cell.length_c   1.000
_cell.angle_alpha   90.00
_cell.angle_beta   90.00
_cell.angle_gamma   90.00
#
_symmetry.space_group_name_H-M   'P 1'
#
loop_
_entity.id
_entity.type
_entity.pdbx_description
1 polymer ?
#
loop_
_entity_poly.entity_id
_entity_poly.type
_entity_poly.pdbx_seq_one_letter_code
_entity_poly.pdbx_strand_id
1 'polypeptide(L)'
;MTAARQKQSYKRNHYAITTMWIPQRLYSRLFSRNPHTKPRSCLMMGTSVRQGCTDWKYRIFAVDANPSVAVPNPVYFTSFESNLIRERPHEWPMLSKGVCAHSLCITNTDRIYAARLHKTLGQKLALALQGDYKILRLFSYLPWEMDGSLQMGYFVLSPQGPSSIHARLADILVEHQKEIRFCSYRRDAEEDVQGCLWDFNGEGKEQEPCQLARIEEPDPSPLVLNIMRSALFYKLEDVLAVLRQCFASDPQVLCLQEKMEKERKHIDGKRNFPVIVIEGLDGTGKSTLTKSLQDALNATLLNSPPECISPWRKAFDDEPSLLRRAYYGLGNYIVADQISEAAQSSPVIVDRYWHSTAAYSIGTEIGGGLHNLPAHHHEVYQWPKDLLKPDLVILLTVSDEERMQRMCKRGLAKTVEEKELESNSLFRQKVEEAYKRMERPGCVVVDASGPKKRVFNDVLSIVCDHCNIHVSNT
;
A
#
# COMPACT_ATOMS: atom_id res chain seq x y z
N MET A 1 -11.72 11.67 84.74
CA MET A 1 -12.67 10.54 84.70
C MET A 1 -13.49 10.76 83.44
N THR A 2 -13.39 10.00 82.35
CA THR A 2 -13.35 8.55 82.13
C THR A 2 -12.87 8.37 80.66
N ALA A 3 -11.77 7.64 80.40
CA ALA A 3 -11.76 6.27 79.84
C ALA A 3 -12.44 6.14 78.45
N ALA A 4 -11.89 5.51 77.40
CA ALA A 4 -10.65 4.77 77.19
C ALA A 4 -10.48 4.49 75.67
N ARG A 5 -9.31 3.91 75.33
CA ARG A 5 -8.95 3.04 74.18
C ARG A 5 -8.15 3.61 73.00
N GLN A 6 -6.86 3.27 73.06
CA GLN A 6 -6.08 2.48 72.11
C GLN A 6 -5.94 2.90 70.62
N LYS A 7 -4.65 2.98 70.26
CA LYS A 7 -3.95 2.33 69.12
C LYS A 7 -3.68 3.13 67.84
N GLN A 8 -2.39 3.09 67.53
CA GLN A 8 -1.72 2.83 66.25
C GLN A 8 -1.54 3.97 65.23
N SER A 9 -0.26 4.23 65.00
CA SER A 9 0.32 5.16 64.04
C SER A 9 0.24 4.64 62.61
N TYR A 10 -0.05 5.60 61.71
CA TYR A 10 -0.23 5.51 60.28
C TYR A 10 0.93 4.85 59.52
N LYS A 11 0.65 3.83 58.70
CA LYS A 11 1.36 3.58 57.43
C LYS A 11 0.36 3.10 56.36
N ARG A 12 0.39 3.79 55.22
CA ARG A 12 -0.50 3.61 54.06
C ARG A 12 -0.27 2.27 53.36
N ASN A 13 -1.36 1.55 53.13
CA ASN A 13 -1.51 0.46 52.15
C ASN A 13 -1.41 1.00 50.71
N HIS A 14 -1.01 0.15 49.76
CA HIS A 14 -1.76 -0.14 48.52
C HIS A 14 -1.24 -1.43 47.86
N TYR A 15 -2.17 -2.34 47.56
CA TYR A 15 -2.01 -3.56 46.75
C TYR A 15 -2.06 -3.19 45.26
N ALA A 16 -1.24 -3.81 44.41
CA ALA A 16 -1.48 -3.88 42.96
C ALA A 16 -0.75 -5.08 42.31
N ILE A 17 -1.57 -6.10 42.00
CA ILE A 17 -1.70 -6.89 40.77
C ILE A 17 -0.49 -6.96 39.80
N THR A 18 -0.11 -8.21 39.56
CA THR A 18 0.83 -8.78 38.60
C THR A 18 0.60 -8.31 37.15
N THR A 19 1.65 -7.84 36.47
CA THR A 19 1.65 -7.62 35.01
C THR A 19 2.89 -8.26 34.40
N MET A 20 2.68 -9.11 33.39
CA MET A 20 3.70 -9.70 32.52
C MET A 20 4.53 -8.61 31.85
N TRP A 21 5.86 -8.70 31.98
CA TRP A 21 6.81 -7.84 31.29
C TRP A 21 7.27 -8.48 29.98
N ILE A 22 6.96 -7.83 28.86
CA ILE A 22 7.55 -8.04 27.54
C ILE A 22 8.73 -7.04 27.40
N PRO A 23 9.96 -7.44 27.04
CA PRO A 23 11.07 -6.50 26.92
C PRO A 23 11.02 -5.68 25.62
N GLN A 24 10.37 -4.52 25.64
CA GLN A 24 10.69 -3.40 24.73
C GLN A 24 11.99 -2.72 25.18
N ARG A 25 13.15 -3.26 24.79
CA ARG A 25 14.43 -2.54 24.88
C ARG A 25 15.39 -2.92 23.76
N LEU A 26 15.23 -2.29 22.60
CA LEU A 26 16.33 -2.08 21.63
C LEU A 26 16.18 -0.85 20.72
N TYR A 27 15.16 -0.01 20.92
CA TYR A 27 14.92 1.18 20.07
C TYR A 27 15.36 2.53 20.68
N SER A 28 15.81 2.58 21.93
CA SER A 28 16.07 3.86 22.62
C SER A 28 17.54 4.30 22.72
N ARG A 29 18.43 3.78 21.86
CA ARG A 29 19.86 4.18 21.88
C ARG A 29 20.43 4.77 20.58
N LEU A 30 19.63 4.95 19.52
CA LEU A 30 20.13 5.52 18.26
C LEU A 30 19.61 6.93 17.92
N PHE A 31 18.63 7.47 18.63
CA PHE A 31 18.12 8.82 18.33
C PHE A 31 17.75 9.62 19.58
N SER A 32 18.76 10.17 20.28
CA SER A 32 18.58 11.42 21.04
C SER A 32 19.29 12.53 20.29
N ARG A 33 18.52 13.48 19.76
CA ARG A 33 19.02 14.67 19.07
C ARG A 33 19.83 15.55 20.05
N ASN A 34 21.11 15.76 19.74
CA ASN A 34 21.87 16.92 20.20
C ASN A 34 22.61 17.48 18.96
N PRO A 35 22.42 18.76 18.54
CA PRO A 35 22.88 19.23 17.22
C PRO A 35 24.38 19.45 17.06
N HIS A 36 25.20 19.23 18.10
CA HIS A 36 26.63 19.43 18.03
C HIS A 36 27.38 18.34 18.79
N THR A 37 27.48 17.14 18.20
CA THR A 37 28.49 16.13 18.54
C THR A 37 28.49 15.06 17.46
N LYS A 38 29.59 14.95 16.69
CA LYS A 38 29.78 13.86 15.72
C LYS A 38 29.76 12.51 16.44
N PRO A 39 28.94 11.53 16.05
CA PRO A 39 29.05 10.18 16.56
C PRO A 39 30.37 9.57 16.08
N ARG A 40 31.09 8.89 16.97
CA ARG A 40 32.28 8.11 16.63
C ARG A 40 31.94 7.09 15.55
N SER A 41 32.59 7.28 14.40
CA SER A 41 32.59 6.40 13.24
C SER A 41 32.91 4.96 13.63
N CYS A 42 31.94 4.05 13.49
CA CYS A 42 32.27 2.72 13.04
C CYS A 42 32.54 2.86 11.54
N LEU A 43 33.83 3.03 11.24
CA LEU A 43 34.36 3.28 9.91
C LEU A 43 34.19 2.00 9.07
N MET A 44 32.98 1.72 8.58
CA MET A 44 32.90 1.10 7.26
C MET A 44 33.42 2.19 6.32
N MET A 45 34.69 2.04 5.93
CA MET A 45 35.34 2.93 4.99
C MET A 45 34.37 3.20 3.84
N GLY A 46 34.23 4.47 3.48
CA GLY A 46 33.72 4.84 2.18
C GLY A 46 34.63 4.23 1.12
N THR A 47 34.39 2.97 0.78
CA THR A 47 34.71 2.49 -0.55
C THR A 47 33.75 3.22 -1.44
N SER A 48 34.26 4.25 -2.13
CA SER A 48 33.82 4.58 -3.48
C SER A 48 33.36 3.27 -4.12
N VAL A 49 32.06 3.17 -4.41
CA VAL A 49 31.55 2.12 -5.28
C VAL A 49 32.39 2.24 -6.54
N ARG A 50 33.36 1.34 -6.70
CA ARG A 50 34.21 1.31 -7.90
C ARG A 50 33.25 1.28 -9.08
N GLN A 51 33.41 2.21 -10.02
CA GLN A 51 32.76 2.12 -11.33
C GLN A 51 33.00 0.70 -11.86
N GLY A 52 31.94 -0.12 -11.89
CA GLY A 52 31.98 -1.51 -12.31
C GLY A 52 31.53 -2.56 -11.29
N CYS A 53 31.42 -2.25 -9.98
CA CYS A 53 30.81 -3.19 -9.02
C CYS A 53 29.30 -2.95 -8.96
N THR A 54 28.50 -3.93 -9.40
CA THR A 54 27.05 -3.79 -9.42
C THR A 54 26.50 -3.81 -8.01
N ASP A 55 25.71 -2.80 -7.66
CA ASP A 55 25.03 -2.68 -6.36
C ASP A 55 24.11 -3.87 -6.04
N TRP A 56 23.82 -4.71 -7.05
CA TRP A 56 23.04 -5.93 -6.99
C TRP A 56 23.47 -6.86 -5.84
N LYS A 57 24.77 -6.98 -5.59
CA LYS A 57 25.30 -7.85 -4.50
C LYS A 57 24.87 -7.40 -3.10
N TYR A 58 24.37 -6.17 -2.97
CA TYR A 58 24.02 -5.56 -1.70
C TYR A 58 22.51 -5.29 -1.54
N ARG A 59 21.71 -5.79 -2.48
CA ARG A 59 20.26 -5.57 -2.47
C ARG A 59 19.55 -6.63 -1.64
N ILE A 60 18.49 -6.20 -0.98
CA ILE A 60 17.47 -7.09 -0.41
C ILE A 60 16.37 -7.24 -1.45
N PHE A 61 15.98 -8.48 -1.74
CA PHE A 61 14.95 -8.82 -2.72
C PHE A 61 13.70 -9.37 -2.04
N ALA A 62 12.53 -9.07 -2.59
CA ALA A 62 11.25 -9.67 -2.25
C ALA A 62 10.55 -10.15 -3.51
N VAL A 63 10.39 -11.47 -3.65
CA VAL A 63 9.47 -12.08 -4.61
C VAL A 63 8.10 -12.09 -3.96
N ASP A 64 7.15 -11.43 -4.60
CA ASP A 64 5.80 -11.30 -4.08
C ASP A 64 5.03 -12.62 -4.13
N ALA A 65 4.04 -12.77 -3.25
CA ALA A 65 3.19 -13.95 -3.21
C ALA A 65 2.17 -13.94 -4.35
N ASN A 66 1.97 -15.09 -4.98
CA ASN A 66 0.86 -15.32 -5.89
C ASN A 66 0.37 -16.77 -5.73
N PRO A 67 -0.71 -16.98 -4.96
CA PRO A 67 -1.30 -18.30 -4.74
C PRO A 67 -1.68 -19.01 -6.03
N SER A 68 -2.09 -18.27 -7.07
CA SER A 68 -2.50 -18.83 -8.37
C SER A 68 -1.35 -19.52 -9.12
N VAL A 69 -0.09 -19.28 -8.73
CA VAL A 69 1.08 -19.95 -9.29
C VAL A 69 1.85 -20.80 -8.26
N ALA A 70 1.17 -21.19 -7.17
CA ALA A 70 1.71 -22.00 -6.07
C ALA A 70 2.86 -21.33 -5.28
N VAL A 71 2.85 -19.99 -5.18
CA VAL A 71 3.74 -19.23 -4.28
C VAL A 71 2.87 -18.48 -3.27
N PRO A 72 2.42 -19.13 -2.18
CA PRO A 72 1.40 -18.55 -1.29
C PRO A 72 1.95 -17.44 -0.37
N ASN A 73 3.27 -17.37 -0.19
CA ASN A 73 3.96 -16.43 0.70
C ASN A 73 5.10 -15.72 -0.03
N PRO A 74 5.40 -14.45 0.31
CA PRO A 74 6.56 -13.76 -0.22
C PRO A 74 7.86 -14.47 0.15
N VAL A 75 8.86 -14.36 -0.71
CA VAL A 75 10.20 -14.88 -0.44
C VAL A 75 11.21 -13.75 -0.47
N TYR A 76 11.94 -13.62 0.64
CA TYR A 76 12.98 -12.63 0.82
C TYR A 76 14.36 -13.27 0.73
N PHE A 77 15.28 -12.62 0.01
CA PHE A 77 16.65 -13.11 -0.13
C PHE A 77 17.66 -12.00 -0.41
N THR A 78 18.94 -12.33 -0.24
CA THR A 78 20.07 -11.44 -0.54
C THR A 78 21.35 -12.22 -0.88
N SER A 79 22.34 -11.52 -1.43
CA SER A 79 23.65 -12.04 -1.85
C SER A 79 24.82 -11.60 -0.96
N PHE A 80 24.67 -10.57 -0.13
CA PHE A 80 25.75 -10.17 0.78
C PHE A 80 25.70 -11.01 2.06
N GLU A 81 26.84 -11.58 2.44
CA GLU A 81 27.09 -12.23 3.74
C GLU A 81 26.95 -11.21 4.87
N SER A 82 25.72 -10.76 5.13
CA SER A 82 25.48 -9.90 6.27
C SER A 82 25.38 -10.74 7.52
N ASN A 83 25.92 -10.19 8.61
CA ASN A 83 25.72 -10.65 9.99
C ASN A 83 24.23 -10.78 10.41
N LEU A 84 23.27 -10.58 9.49
CA LEU A 84 21.83 -10.82 9.65
C LEU A 84 21.45 -12.31 9.46
N ILE A 85 22.28 -13.10 8.79
CA ILE A 85 21.99 -14.52 8.52
C ILE A 85 22.44 -15.33 9.74
N ARG A 86 21.58 -15.45 10.77
CA ARG A 86 21.87 -16.26 11.96
C ARG A 86 21.57 -17.75 11.78
N GLU A 87 20.70 -18.09 10.84
CA GLU A 87 20.39 -19.47 10.44
C GLU A 87 20.07 -19.44 8.94
N ARG A 88 20.59 -20.38 8.15
CA ARG A 88 20.25 -20.51 6.72
C ARG A 88 18.93 -21.27 6.62
N PRO A 89 17.80 -20.67 6.22
CA PRO A 89 16.65 -21.45 5.83
C PRO A 89 17.03 -22.17 4.53
N HIS A 90 17.32 -23.48 4.60
CA HIS A 90 17.78 -24.27 3.45
C HIS A 90 16.69 -24.46 2.37
N GLU A 91 15.43 -24.22 2.70
CA GLU A 91 14.33 -24.46 1.77
C GLU A 91 14.10 -23.28 0.84
N TRP A 92 14.35 -23.49 -0.45
CA TRP A 92 13.93 -22.60 -1.53
C TRP A 92 12.71 -23.19 -2.25
N PRO A 93 11.48 -22.89 -1.80
CA PRO A 93 10.27 -23.59 -2.26
C PRO A 93 10.00 -23.42 -3.77
N MET A 94 10.51 -22.34 -4.37
CA MET A 94 10.32 -22.01 -5.79
C MET A 94 11.49 -22.41 -6.70
N LEU A 95 12.63 -22.79 -6.12
CA LEU A 95 13.85 -23.21 -6.84
C LEU A 95 14.17 -24.65 -6.43
N SER A 96 13.34 -25.61 -6.82
CA SER A 96 13.66 -27.04 -6.64
C SER A 96 14.74 -27.49 -7.63
N LYS A 97 15.30 -28.68 -7.43
CA LYS A 97 16.30 -29.26 -8.33
C LYS A 97 15.79 -29.28 -9.77
N GLY A 98 16.59 -28.75 -10.71
CA GLY A 98 16.24 -28.65 -12.13
C GLY A 98 15.39 -27.44 -12.53
N VAL A 99 14.93 -26.61 -11.57
CA VAL A 99 14.24 -25.35 -11.87
C VAL A 99 15.24 -24.21 -11.91
N CYS A 100 15.14 -23.39 -12.97
CA CYS A 100 15.85 -22.12 -13.07
C CYS A 100 14.87 -20.97 -12.84
N ALA A 101 15.34 -19.86 -12.29
CA ALA A 101 14.58 -18.62 -12.29
C ALA A 101 15.38 -17.47 -12.86
N HIS A 102 14.68 -16.40 -13.24
CA HIS A 102 15.28 -15.21 -13.81
C HIS A 102 14.59 -13.97 -13.26
N SER A 103 15.33 -12.89 -13.02
CA SER A 103 14.76 -11.61 -12.60
C SER A 103 15.03 -10.53 -13.64
N LEU A 104 14.03 -9.69 -13.87
CA LEU A 104 14.12 -8.47 -14.64
C LEU A 104 13.82 -7.30 -13.70
N CYS A 105 14.85 -6.61 -13.21
CA CYS A 105 14.70 -5.44 -12.34
C CYS A 105 14.87 -4.16 -13.14
N ILE A 106 13.94 -3.23 -13.01
CA ILE A 106 14.04 -1.91 -13.64
C ILE A 106 15.02 -1.05 -12.85
N THR A 107 16.06 -0.54 -13.51
CA THR A 107 17.15 0.21 -12.89
C THR A 107 16.99 1.73 -12.99
N ASN A 108 16.03 2.20 -13.80
CA ASN A 108 15.77 3.63 -13.96
C ASN A 108 15.23 4.24 -12.65
N THR A 109 15.82 5.35 -12.22
CA THR A 109 15.48 6.06 -10.98
C THR A 109 14.25 6.97 -11.12
N ASP A 110 13.82 7.28 -12.34
CA ASP A 110 12.55 7.97 -12.58
C ASP A 110 11.39 7.02 -12.27
N ARG A 111 10.70 7.27 -11.15
CA ARG A 111 9.59 6.45 -10.66
C ARG A 111 8.41 6.34 -11.64
N ILE A 112 8.14 7.38 -12.43
CA ILE A 112 7.00 7.41 -13.35
C ILE A 112 7.33 6.59 -14.58
N TYR A 113 8.52 6.82 -15.14
CA TYR A 113 9.04 5.99 -16.21
C TYR A 113 9.11 4.52 -15.79
N ALA A 114 9.68 4.24 -14.61
CA ALA A 114 9.80 2.89 -14.08
C ALA A 114 8.44 2.22 -13.86
N ALA A 115 7.43 2.92 -13.35
CA ALA A 115 6.08 2.38 -13.18
C ALA A 115 5.40 2.03 -14.51
N ARG A 116 5.55 2.89 -15.54
CA ARG A 116 5.03 2.63 -16.89
C ARG A 116 5.77 1.47 -17.56
N LEU A 117 7.09 1.44 -17.45
CA LEU A 117 7.90 0.34 -17.96
C LEU A 117 7.55 -0.97 -17.25
N HIS A 118 7.33 -0.97 -15.94
CA HIS A 118 6.91 -2.16 -15.19
C HIS A 118 5.59 -2.72 -15.69
N LYS A 119 4.60 -1.86 -15.96
CA LYS A 119 3.31 -2.26 -16.53
C LYS A 119 3.49 -2.88 -17.93
N THR A 120 4.17 -2.17 -18.84
CA THR A 120 4.40 -2.64 -20.22
C THR A 120 5.23 -3.92 -20.26
N LEU A 121 6.26 -4.01 -19.42
CA LEU A 121 7.11 -5.19 -19.29
C LEU A 121 6.28 -6.40 -18.83
N GLY A 122 5.39 -6.23 -17.85
CA GLY A 122 4.50 -7.31 -17.41
C GLY A 122 3.61 -7.84 -18.53
N GLN A 123 3.06 -6.95 -19.36
CA GLN A 123 2.25 -7.32 -20.53
C GLN A 123 3.09 -8.07 -21.58
N LYS A 124 4.29 -7.57 -21.90
CA LYS A 124 5.21 -8.23 -22.84
C LYS A 124 5.64 -9.61 -22.33
N LEU A 125 5.97 -9.73 -21.05
CA LEU A 125 6.35 -11.00 -20.42
C LEU A 125 5.19 -12.01 -20.46
N ALA A 126 3.97 -11.59 -20.14
CA ALA A 126 2.79 -12.47 -20.19
C ALA A 126 2.50 -13.00 -21.61
N LEU A 127 2.81 -12.22 -22.65
CA LEU A 127 2.66 -12.64 -24.05
C LEU A 127 3.80 -13.57 -24.49
N ALA A 128 5.04 -13.27 -24.11
CA ALA A 128 6.23 -14.01 -24.53
C ALA A 128 6.41 -15.35 -23.78
N LEU A 129 5.99 -15.40 -22.52
CA LEU A 129 6.19 -16.52 -21.60
C LEU A 129 4.85 -17.18 -21.29
N GLN A 130 4.41 -18.06 -22.19
CA GLN A 130 3.18 -18.83 -22.06
C GLN A 130 3.46 -20.27 -21.60
N GLY A 131 2.44 -20.94 -21.07
CA GLY A 131 2.54 -22.32 -20.58
C GLY A 131 3.04 -22.36 -19.14
N ASP A 132 4.07 -23.17 -18.89
CA ASP A 132 4.54 -23.51 -17.53
C ASP A 132 5.43 -22.42 -16.89
N TYR A 133 5.66 -21.29 -17.55
CA TYR A 133 6.35 -20.15 -16.95
C TYR A 133 5.47 -19.47 -15.92
N LYS A 134 6.05 -19.12 -14.76
CA LYS A 134 5.35 -18.37 -13.71
C LYS A 134 5.99 -17.01 -13.55
N ILE A 135 5.19 -15.95 -13.68
CA ILE A 135 5.65 -14.56 -13.55
C ILE A 135 5.16 -14.02 -12.20
N LEU A 136 6.10 -13.60 -11.37
CA LEU A 136 5.88 -13.04 -10.04
C LEU A 136 6.39 -11.60 -10.02
N ARG A 137 5.79 -10.73 -9.20
CA ARG A 137 6.36 -9.39 -8.98
C ARG A 137 7.62 -9.52 -8.12
N LEU A 138 8.59 -8.66 -8.41
CA LEU A 138 9.85 -8.59 -7.68
C LEU A 138 10.09 -7.15 -7.25
N PHE A 139 10.55 -6.98 -6.03
CA PHE A 139 10.98 -5.70 -5.49
C PHE A 139 12.37 -5.83 -4.89
N SER A 140 13.17 -4.76 -4.94
CA SER A 140 14.46 -4.75 -4.25
C SER A 140 14.89 -3.35 -3.82
N TYR A 141 15.69 -3.25 -2.77
CA TYR A 141 16.29 -1.97 -2.35
C TYR A 141 17.70 -2.20 -1.75
N LEU A 142 18.47 -1.12 -1.64
CA LEU A 142 19.71 -1.04 -0.88
C LEU A 142 19.43 -0.62 0.57
N PRO A 143 19.86 -1.38 1.60
CA PRO A 143 19.48 -1.12 2.99
C PRO A 143 19.83 0.27 3.54
N TRP A 144 20.88 0.90 3.00
CA TRP A 144 21.31 2.25 3.39
C TRP A 144 20.65 3.37 2.57
N GLU A 145 19.90 3.04 1.53
CA GLU A 145 19.22 4.00 0.65
C GLU A 145 17.85 3.46 0.24
N MET A 146 17.08 2.94 1.20
CA MET A 146 15.83 2.20 0.95
C MET A 146 14.92 2.93 -0.03
N ASP A 147 14.73 4.22 0.24
CA ASP A 147 13.87 5.12 -0.48
C ASP A 147 14.32 5.42 -1.92
N GLY A 148 15.58 5.80 -2.12
CA GLY A 148 16.13 6.18 -3.42
C GLY A 148 16.45 4.99 -4.33
N SER A 149 16.58 3.80 -3.75
CA SER A 149 17.06 2.61 -4.45
C SER A 149 16.00 1.53 -4.68
N LEU A 150 14.74 1.78 -4.31
CA LEU A 150 13.64 0.84 -4.55
C LEU A 150 13.48 0.60 -6.05
N GLN A 151 13.58 -0.67 -6.44
CA GLN A 151 13.42 -1.15 -7.80
C GLN A 151 12.25 -2.13 -7.86
N MET A 152 11.47 -2.02 -8.91
CA MET A 152 10.39 -2.94 -9.26
C MET A 152 10.82 -3.82 -10.43
N GLY A 153 10.24 -4.99 -10.52
CA GLY A 153 10.58 -5.95 -11.56
C GLY A 153 9.68 -7.17 -11.56
N TYR A 154 10.16 -8.19 -12.25
CA TYR A 154 9.52 -9.50 -12.30
C TYR A 154 10.52 -10.60 -11.99
N PHE A 155 10.05 -11.65 -11.33
CA PHE A 155 10.74 -12.90 -11.09
C PHE A 155 10.02 -14.00 -11.85
N VAL A 156 10.74 -14.66 -12.76
CA VAL A 156 10.20 -15.66 -13.68
C VAL A 156 10.74 -17.03 -13.31
N LEU A 157 9.84 -17.94 -12.90
CA LEU A 157 10.18 -19.34 -12.74
C LEU A 157 10.10 -20.03 -14.10
N SER A 158 11.18 -20.73 -14.46
CA SER A 158 11.37 -21.35 -15.77
C SER A 158 11.46 -22.87 -15.62
N PRO A 159 10.61 -23.63 -16.32
CA PRO A 159 10.67 -25.10 -16.32
C PRO A 159 11.79 -25.66 -17.21
N GLN A 160 12.33 -24.82 -18.11
CA GLN A 160 13.39 -25.15 -19.06
C GLN A 160 14.67 -24.38 -18.70
N GLY A 161 15.83 -24.88 -19.17
CA GLY A 161 17.13 -24.26 -18.92
C GLY A 161 17.29 -22.84 -19.51
N PRO A 162 18.39 -22.14 -19.18
CA PRO A 162 18.57 -20.71 -19.47
C PRO A 162 18.43 -20.36 -20.95
N SER A 163 18.97 -21.17 -21.87
CA SER A 163 18.95 -20.86 -23.30
C SER A 163 17.53 -20.65 -23.88
N SER A 164 16.51 -21.32 -23.32
CA SER A 164 15.13 -21.21 -23.79
C SER A 164 14.49 -19.87 -23.41
N ILE A 165 14.67 -19.40 -22.17
CA ILE A 165 14.10 -18.11 -21.76
C ILE A 165 14.84 -16.94 -22.40
N HIS A 166 16.17 -17.06 -22.59
CA HIS A 166 16.97 -16.02 -23.24
C HIS A 166 16.49 -15.75 -24.66
N ALA A 167 16.26 -16.82 -25.45
CA ALA A 167 15.71 -16.67 -26.79
C ALA A 167 14.33 -16.00 -26.79
N ARG A 168 13.47 -16.34 -25.82
CA ARG A 168 12.12 -15.75 -25.71
C ARG A 168 12.13 -14.29 -25.27
N LEU A 169 13.12 -13.89 -24.49
CA LEU A 169 13.24 -12.54 -23.94
C LEU A 169 14.23 -11.66 -24.71
N ALA A 170 14.88 -12.18 -25.75
CA ALA A 170 15.95 -11.50 -26.48
C ALA A 170 15.52 -10.09 -26.93
N ASP A 171 14.36 -9.97 -27.58
CA ASP A 171 13.86 -8.68 -28.07
C ASP A 171 13.63 -7.69 -26.92
N ILE A 172 13.04 -8.15 -25.81
CA ILE A 172 12.76 -7.33 -24.62
C ILE A 172 14.06 -6.86 -23.98
N LEU A 173 15.05 -7.75 -23.86
CA LEU A 173 16.34 -7.46 -23.24
C LEU A 173 17.18 -6.53 -24.11
N VAL A 174 17.14 -6.67 -25.43
CA VAL A 174 17.81 -5.76 -26.37
C VAL A 174 17.16 -4.38 -26.36
N GLU A 175 15.82 -4.33 -26.41
CA GLU A 175 15.07 -3.06 -26.41
C GLU A 175 15.31 -2.24 -25.13
N HIS A 176 15.42 -2.91 -23.98
CA HIS A 176 15.53 -2.26 -22.67
C HIS A 176 16.85 -2.55 -21.95
N GLN A 177 17.94 -2.78 -22.70
CA GLN A 177 19.24 -3.19 -22.16
C GLN A 177 19.84 -2.20 -21.14
N LYS A 178 19.48 -0.91 -21.19
CA LYS A 178 19.98 0.12 -20.26
C LYS A 178 19.10 0.28 -19.02
N GLU A 179 17.83 -0.12 -19.14
CA GLU A 179 16.79 0.10 -18.15
C GLU A 179 16.47 -1.15 -17.34
N ILE A 180 16.88 -2.33 -17.81
CA ILE A 180 16.61 -3.62 -17.16
C ILE A 180 17.92 -4.30 -16.78
N ARG A 181 18.00 -4.70 -15.51
CA ARG A 181 19.00 -5.63 -15.00
C ARG A 181 18.43 -7.05 -15.03
N PHE A 182 19.11 -7.95 -15.73
CA PHE A 182 18.71 -9.34 -15.86
C PHE A 182 19.64 -10.26 -15.07
N CYS A 183 19.07 -11.12 -14.20
CA CYS A 183 19.83 -12.10 -13.42
C CYS A 183 19.22 -13.49 -13.55
N SER A 184 20.06 -14.53 -13.59
CA SER A 184 19.65 -15.94 -13.50
C SER A 184 19.87 -16.48 -12.09
N TYR A 185 19.06 -17.45 -11.69
CA TYR A 185 19.10 -18.12 -10.39
C TYR A 185 19.01 -19.62 -10.59
N ARG A 186 19.95 -20.37 -10.01
CA ARG A 186 20.02 -21.83 -10.12
C ARG A 186 20.60 -22.43 -8.85
N ARG A 187 20.24 -23.70 -8.57
CA ARG A 187 20.96 -24.50 -7.60
C ARG A 187 22.27 -25.00 -8.20
N ASP A 188 23.34 -24.93 -7.41
CA ASP A 188 24.60 -25.59 -7.75
C ASP A 188 24.60 -27.07 -7.32
N ALA A 189 25.75 -27.74 -7.50
CA ALA A 189 25.92 -29.14 -7.15
C ALA A 189 25.88 -29.40 -5.63
N GLU A 190 26.11 -28.38 -4.80
CA GLU A 190 26.07 -28.42 -3.34
C GLU A 190 24.66 -28.09 -2.80
N GLU A 191 23.67 -27.98 -3.70
CA GLU A 191 22.27 -27.59 -3.42
C GLU A 191 22.11 -26.15 -2.89
N ASP A 192 23.17 -25.34 -2.94
CA ASP A 192 23.13 -23.92 -2.65
C ASP A 192 22.57 -23.13 -3.85
N VAL A 193 21.85 -22.06 -3.57
CA VAL A 193 21.29 -21.20 -4.64
C VAL A 193 22.29 -20.11 -4.98
N GLN A 194 22.61 -20.01 -6.27
CA GLN A 194 23.47 -18.98 -6.82
C GLN A 194 22.67 -18.05 -7.73
N GLY A 195 22.97 -16.76 -7.66
CA GLY A 195 22.50 -15.73 -8.57
C GLY A 195 23.62 -15.23 -9.46
N CYS A 196 23.35 -15.05 -10.75
CA CYS A 196 24.31 -14.56 -11.72
C CYS A 196 23.73 -13.37 -12.50
N LEU A 197 24.47 -12.26 -12.51
CA LEU A 197 24.12 -11.10 -13.33
C LEU A 197 24.53 -11.33 -14.79
N TRP A 198 23.76 -10.79 -15.73
CA TRP A 198 24.08 -10.83 -17.15
C TRP A 198 24.46 -9.47 -17.69
N ASP A 199 25.48 -9.45 -18.54
CA ASP A 199 25.87 -8.30 -19.34
C ASP A 199 25.52 -8.54 -20.82
N PHE A 200 24.57 -7.76 -21.34
CA PHE A 200 24.06 -7.86 -22.71
C PHE A 200 24.78 -6.93 -23.71
N ASN A 201 26.06 -6.65 -23.49
CA ASN A 201 26.95 -6.00 -24.47
C ASN A 201 27.23 -6.89 -25.71
N GLY A 202 26.19 -7.23 -26.49
CA GLY A 202 26.25 -8.06 -27.69
C GLY A 202 25.63 -9.45 -27.51
N GLU A 203 26.40 -10.43 -27.02
CA GLU A 203 25.98 -11.85 -26.96
C GLU A 203 25.45 -12.31 -25.59
N GLY A 204 25.37 -11.43 -24.58
CA GLY A 204 24.91 -11.81 -23.24
C GLY A 204 25.92 -12.70 -22.51
N LYS A 205 26.71 -12.14 -21.59
CA LYS A 205 27.68 -12.89 -20.79
C LYS A 205 27.26 -12.95 -19.32
N GLU A 206 27.31 -14.16 -18.75
CA GLU A 206 27.19 -14.37 -17.30
C GLU A 206 28.40 -13.75 -16.58
N GLN A 207 28.13 -12.98 -15.53
CA GLN A 207 29.14 -12.52 -14.59
C GLN A 207 29.45 -13.61 -13.55
N GLU A 208 30.36 -13.33 -12.63
CA GLU A 208 30.68 -14.26 -11.55
C GLU A 208 29.44 -14.53 -10.66
N PRO A 209 29.06 -15.80 -10.43
CA PRO A 209 27.92 -16.15 -9.61
C PRO A 209 28.15 -15.74 -8.15
N CYS A 210 27.07 -15.41 -7.46
CA CYS A 210 27.09 -15.09 -6.04
C CYS A 210 26.14 -16.03 -5.31
N GLN A 211 26.58 -16.55 -4.17
CA GLN A 211 25.71 -17.34 -3.29
C GLN A 211 24.60 -16.45 -2.73
N LEU A 212 23.39 -17.01 -2.66
CA LEU A 212 22.22 -16.35 -2.11
C LEU A 212 21.78 -17.01 -0.81
N ALA A 213 21.28 -16.20 0.10
CA ALA A 213 20.67 -16.65 1.33
C ALA A 213 19.24 -16.14 1.41
N ARG A 214 18.32 -17.01 1.86
CA ARG A 214 17.01 -16.57 2.32
C ARG A 214 17.16 -15.81 3.63
N ILE A 215 16.31 -14.81 3.79
CA ILE A 215 16.20 -14.04 5.03
C ILE A 215 14.74 -14.04 5.48
N GLU A 216 14.52 -13.73 6.76
CA GLU A 216 13.19 -13.37 7.24
C GLU A 216 12.71 -12.08 6.59
N GLU A 217 11.43 -11.76 6.76
CA GLU A 217 10.89 -10.48 6.28
C GLU A 217 11.66 -9.31 6.90
N PRO A 218 12.33 -8.48 6.07
CA PRO A 218 13.09 -7.35 6.58
C PRO A 218 12.13 -6.23 7.03
N ASP A 219 12.62 -5.36 7.91
CA ASP A 219 11.89 -4.17 8.36
C ASP A 219 12.62 -2.88 7.90
N PRO A 220 12.07 -2.09 6.97
CA PRO A 220 10.80 -2.32 6.27
C PRO A 220 10.90 -3.38 5.16
N SER A 221 9.79 -4.06 4.90
CA SER A 221 9.64 -5.00 3.78
C SER A 221 9.65 -4.26 2.45
N PRO A 222 10.35 -4.74 1.39
CA PRO A 222 10.29 -4.11 0.06
C PRO A 222 8.86 -3.97 -0.49
N LEU A 223 7.96 -4.90 -0.14
CA LEU A 223 6.55 -4.84 -0.52
C LEU A 223 5.84 -3.66 0.16
N VAL A 224 6.05 -3.49 1.47
CA VAL A 224 5.49 -2.38 2.25
C VAL A 224 6.07 -1.05 1.80
N LEU A 225 7.38 -1.01 1.52
CA LEU A 225 8.03 0.18 1.00
C LEU A 225 7.45 0.60 -0.37
N ASN A 226 7.14 -0.36 -1.25
CA ASN A 226 6.43 -0.06 -2.49
C ASN A 226 5.06 0.56 -2.26
N ILE A 227 4.28 0.08 -1.28
CA ILE A 227 2.98 0.69 -0.95
C ILE A 227 3.15 2.16 -0.57
N MET A 228 4.08 2.43 0.34
CA MET A 228 4.34 3.78 0.87
C MET A 228 4.87 4.74 -0.21
N ARG A 229 5.53 4.24 -1.25
CA ARG A 229 6.11 5.07 -2.33
C ARG A 229 5.25 5.20 -3.58
N SER A 230 4.48 4.17 -3.89
CA SER A 230 3.85 4.01 -5.19
C SER A 230 2.34 3.86 -5.13
N ALA A 231 1.73 3.68 -3.95
CA ALA A 231 0.30 3.41 -3.88
C ALA A 231 -0.45 4.27 -2.85
N LEU A 232 0.22 4.73 -1.79
CA LEU A 232 -0.36 5.62 -0.78
C LEU A 232 0.29 7.00 -0.84
N PHE A 233 -0.55 8.03 -0.71
CA PHE A 233 -0.13 9.41 -0.60
C PHE A 233 -0.65 10.00 0.71
N TYR A 234 0.26 10.57 1.50
CA TYR A 234 -0.03 11.19 2.79
C TYR A 234 0.12 12.71 2.79
N LYS A 235 0.49 13.27 1.64
CA LYS A 235 0.71 14.70 1.44
C LYS A 235 0.24 15.12 0.07
N LEU A 236 -0.36 16.31 0.00
CA LEU A 236 -0.74 16.93 -1.27
C LEU A 236 0.47 17.12 -2.18
N GLU A 237 1.62 17.53 -1.62
CA GLU A 237 2.84 17.77 -2.39
C GLU A 237 3.31 16.51 -3.16
N ASP A 238 3.19 15.34 -2.55
CA ASP A 238 3.62 14.08 -3.18
C ASP A 238 2.70 13.71 -4.36
N VAL A 239 1.40 14.03 -4.24
CA VAL A 239 0.40 13.88 -5.31
C VAL A 239 0.70 14.84 -6.45
N LEU A 240 0.87 16.13 -6.15
CA LEU A 240 1.17 17.16 -7.14
C LEU A 240 2.50 16.87 -7.86
N ALA A 241 3.51 16.34 -7.15
CA ALA A 241 4.78 15.95 -7.75
C ALA A 241 4.62 14.85 -8.83
N VAL A 242 3.74 13.85 -8.62
CA VAL A 242 3.43 12.86 -9.67
C VAL A 242 2.75 13.54 -10.86
N LEU A 243 1.71 14.34 -10.59
CA LEU A 243 0.89 14.94 -11.63
C LEU A 243 1.68 15.94 -12.49
N ARG A 244 2.53 16.77 -11.88
CA ARG A 244 3.44 17.70 -12.57
C ARG A 244 4.33 16.97 -13.56
N GLN A 245 4.90 15.83 -13.16
CA GLN A 245 5.82 15.09 -14.02
C GLN A 245 5.09 14.35 -15.15
N CYS A 246 3.84 13.92 -14.93
CA CYS A 246 3.02 13.28 -15.96
C CYS A 246 2.37 14.26 -16.95
N PHE A 247 1.98 15.44 -16.48
CA PHE A 247 1.13 16.40 -17.20
C PHE A 247 1.72 17.81 -17.17
N ALA A 248 3.04 17.92 -17.22
CA ALA A 248 3.76 19.20 -17.14
C ALA A 248 3.24 20.27 -18.12
N SER A 249 2.63 19.83 -19.23
CA SER A 249 2.11 20.68 -20.30
C SER A 249 0.58 20.71 -20.38
N ASP A 250 -0.15 20.02 -19.50
CA ASP A 250 -1.62 20.02 -19.52
C ASP A 250 -2.16 21.28 -18.80
N PRO A 251 -2.83 22.21 -19.52
CA PRO A 251 -3.30 23.45 -18.93
C PRO A 251 -4.30 23.25 -17.79
N GLN A 252 -5.10 22.17 -17.82
CA GLN A 252 -6.11 21.93 -16.80
C GLN A 252 -5.47 21.42 -15.50
N VAL A 253 -4.46 20.56 -15.59
CA VAL A 253 -3.69 20.09 -14.43
C VAL A 253 -2.92 21.25 -13.79
N LEU A 254 -2.28 22.10 -14.61
CA LEU A 254 -1.59 23.29 -14.13
C LEU A 254 -2.53 24.27 -13.42
N CYS A 255 -3.70 24.56 -14.00
CA CYS A 255 -4.70 25.42 -13.39
C CYS A 255 -5.22 24.87 -12.06
N LEU A 256 -5.50 23.56 -12.00
CA LEU A 256 -5.96 22.89 -10.79
C LEU A 256 -4.87 22.91 -9.70
N GLN A 257 -3.62 22.69 -10.08
CA GLN A 257 -2.49 22.77 -9.17
C GLN A 257 -2.34 24.17 -8.59
N GLU A 258 -2.34 25.21 -9.44
CA GLU A 258 -2.24 26.60 -8.97
C GLU A 258 -3.36 26.92 -7.98
N LYS A 259 -4.57 26.44 -8.25
CA LYS A 259 -5.72 26.58 -7.35
C LYS A 259 -5.46 25.90 -6.01
N MET A 260 -5.02 24.63 -6.03
CA MET A 260 -4.74 23.86 -4.82
C MET A 260 -3.56 24.43 -4.01
N GLU A 261 -2.60 25.07 -4.64
CA GLU A 261 -1.47 25.72 -3.95
C GLU A 261 -1.87 27.08 -3.35
N LYS A 262 -2.63 27.90 -4.09
CA LYS A 262 -3.00 29.27 -3.68
C LYS A 262 -4.17 29.32 -2.72
N GLU A 263 -5.16 28.45 -2.89
CA GLU A 263 -6.46 28.55 -2.23
C GLU A 263 -6.64 27.55 -1.09
N ARG A 264 -5.61 26.76 -0.74
CA ARG A 264 -5.73 25.76 0.32
C ARG A 264 -6.13 26.41 1.63
N LYS A 265 -7.38 26.18 2.03
CA LYS A 265 -7.91 26.67 3.31
C LYS A 265 -7.24 25.86 4.42
N HIS A 266 -6.87 26.51 5.52
CA HIS A 266 -6.26 25.81 6.65
C HIS A 266 -7.18 24.69 7.14
N ILE A 267 -6.67 23.45 7.10
CA ILE A 267 -7.36 22.23 7.54
C ILE A 267 -7.73 22.28 9.03
N ASP A 268 -7.02 23.10 9.81
CA ASP A 268 -7.21 23.29 11.25
C ASP A 268 -8.29 24.34 11.59
N GLY A 269 -9.03 24.83 10.59
CA GLY A 269 -10.18 25.70 10.82
C GLY A 269 -11.24 25.00 11.66
N LYS A 270 -11.74 25.68 12.70
CA LYS A 270 -12.89 25.18 13.46
C LYS A 270 -14.09 25.02 12.50
N ARG A 271 -14.60 23.80 12.38
CA ARG A 271 -15.83 23.49 11.63
C ARG A 271 -17.03 23.67 12.55
N ASN A 272 -18.15 24.12 12.00
CA ASN A 272 -19.40 24.28 12.75
C ASN A 272 -20.23 22.98 12.77
N PHE A 273 -20.07 22.15 11.73
CA PHE A 273 -20.84 20.94 11.53
C PHE A 273 -19.95 19.71 11.30
N PRO A 274 -20.45 18.51 11.65
CA PRO A 274 -19.69 17.27 11.54
C PRO A 274 -19.55 16.78 10.09
N VAL A 275 -18.48 16.03 9.85
CA VAL A 275 -18.16 15.39 8.59
C VAL A 275 -18.21 13.86 8.76
N ILE A 276 -19.12 13.22 8.03
CA ILE A 276 -19.36 11.78 8.05
C ILE A 276 -18.95 11.18 6.70
N VAL A 277 -18.06 10.21 6.72
CA VAL A 277 -17.67 9.45 5.52
C VAL A 277 -18.37 8.10 5.51
N ILE A 278 -18.98 7.75 4.39
CA ILE A 278 -19.56 6.42 4.14
C ILE A 278 -18.63 5.65 3.20
N GLU A 279 -18.02 4.60 3.75
CA GLU A 279 -17.13 3.67 3.06
C GLU A 279 -17.82 2.33 2.78
N GLY A 280 -17.22 1.54 1.89
CA GLY A 280 -17.64 0.17 1.60
C GLY A 280 -17.43 -0.20 0.14
N LEU A 281 -17.49 -1.50 -0.16
CA LEU A 281 -17.34 -2.02 -1.52
C LEU A 281 -18.51 -1.62 -2.44
N ASP A 282 -18.32 -1.80 -3.74
CA ASP A 282 -19.42 -1.61 -4.71
C ASP A 282 -20.50 -2.67 -4.51
N GLY A 283 -21.76 -2.23 -4.56
CA GLY A 283 -22.93 -3.05 -4.27
C GLY A 283 -23.39 -3.07 -2.80
N THR A 284 -22.71 -2.39 -1.87
CA THR A 284 -23.12 -2.34 -0.45
C THR A 284 -24.34 -1.45 -0.18
N GLY A 285 -24.75 -0.61 -1.12
CA GLY A 285 -25.93 0.26 -0.99
C GLY A 285 -25.64 1.71 -0.59
N LYS A 286 -24.36 2.14 -0.56
CA LYS A 286 -23.91 3.50 -0.20
C LYS A 286 -24.77 4.60 -0.81
N SER A 287 -24.89 4.65 -2.14
CA SER A 287 -25.58 5.74 -2.84
C SER A 287 -27.08 5.85 -2.51
N THR A 288 -27.71 4.78 -2.01
CA THR A 288 -29.08 4.86 -1.48
C THR A 288 -29.08 5.44 -0.07
N LEU A 289 -28.19 4.95 0.79
CA LEU A 289 -28.08 5.40 2.17
C LEU A 289 -27.67 6.87 2.28
N THR A 290 -26.66 7.29 1.50
CA THR A 290 -26.14 8.66 1.55
C THR A 290 -27.19 9.70 1.17
N LYS A 291 -28.04 9.40 0.17
CA LYS A 291 -29.20 10.24 -0.18
C LYS A 291 -30.21 10.33 0.95
N SER A 292 -30.59 9.20 1.56
CA SER A 292 -31.53 9.21 2.68
C SER A 292 -30.98 9.97 3.89
N LEU A 293 -29.68 9.86 4.17
CA LEU A 293 -29.03 10.62 5.24
C LEU A 293 -28.94 12.12 4.89
N GLN A 294 -28.69 12.46 3.63
CA GLN A 294 -28.69 13.83 3.14
C GLN A 294 -30.00 14.53 3.46
N ASP A 295 -31.12 13.89 3.10
CA ASP A 295 -32.46 14.42 3.33
C ASP A 295 -32.78 14.54 4.83
N ALA A 296 -32.46 13.49 5.62
CA ALA A 296 -32.80 13.45 7.04
C ALA A 296 -32.01 14.44 7.90
N LEU A 297 -30.77 14.73 7.52
CA LEU A 297 -29.87 15.63 8.26
C LEU A 297 -29.79 17.03 7.65
N ASN A 298 -30.50 17.29 6.54
CA ASN A 298 -30.32 18.47 5.71
C ASN A 298 -28.83 18.73 5.39
N ALA A 299 -28.11 17.66 5.09
CA ALA A 299 -26.67 17.64 4.94
C ALA A 299 -26.24 17.95 3.50
N THR A 300 -25.00 18.36 3.32
CA THR A 300 -24.36 18.42 2.00
C THR A 300 -23.79 17.05 1.65
N LEU A 301 -24.14 16.49 0.49
CA LEU A 301 -23.56 15.24 -0.02
C LEU A 301 -22.44 15.54 -1.03
N LEU A 302 -21.25 15.03 -0.76
CA LEU A 302 -20.07 15.11 -1.64
C LEU A 302 -19.61 13.70 -2.05
N ASN A 303 -18.99 13.60 -3.22
CA ASN A 303 -18.43 12.35 -3.74
C ASN A 303 -16.92 12.47 -3.89
N SER A 304 -16.16 11.41 -3.58
CA SER A 304 -14.75 11.30 -3.95
C SER A 304 -14.53 10.17 -4.98
N PRO A 305 -13.97 10.45 -6.17
CA PRO A 305 -13.49 11.75 -6.65
C PRO A 305 -14.64 12.72 -7.01
N PRO A 306 -14.39 14.05 -7.00
CA PRO A 306 -15.39 15.06 -7.33
C PRO A 306 -15.63 15.18 -8.84
N GLU A 307 -16.80 15.71 -9.23
CA GLU A 307 -17.23 15.81 -10.63
C GLU A 307 -16.26 16.58 -11.52
N CYS A 308 -15.59 17.61 -10.98
CA CYS A 308 -14.66 18.46 -11.72
C CYS A 308 -13.45 17.71 -12.31
N ILE A 309 -13.08 16.55 -11.75
CA ILE A 309 -11.99 15.71 -12.26
C ILE A 309 -12.50 14.38 -12.84
N SER A 310 -13.82 14.18 -12.90
CA SER A 310 -14.43 12.97 -13.47
C SER A 310 -14.07 12.71 -14.94
N PRO A 311 -13.87 13.72 -15.82
CA PRO A 311 -13.50 13.47 -17.22
C PRO A 311 -12.16 12.74 -17.38
N TRP A 312 -11.25 12.88 -16.42
CA TRP A 312 -9.92 12.26 -16.48
C TRP A 312 -9.90 10.83 -15.94
N ARG A 313 -10.96 10.41 -15.23
CA ARG A 313 -11.00 9.11 -14.53
C ARG A 313 -10.59 7.95 -15.43
N LYS A 314 -11.16 7.88 -16.63
CA LYS A 314 -10.89 6.80 -17.59
C LYS A 314 -9.40 6.73 -17.97
N ALA A 315 -8.76 7.89 -18.18
CA ALA A 315 -7.34 7.93 -18.54
C ALA A 315 -6.44 7.41 -17.41
N PHE A 316 -6.76 7.76 -16.16
CA PHE A 316 -5.97 7.34 -15.00
C PHE A 316 -6.25 5.92 -14.52
N ASP A 317 -7.47 5.41 -14.71
CA ASP A 317 -7.79 4.01 -14.40
C ASP A 317 -6.95 3.03 -15.25
N ASP A 318 -6.52 3.46 -16.45
CA ASP A 318 -5.64 2.73 -17.35
C ASP A 318 -4.14 3.00 -17.13
N GLU A 319 -3.73 3.76 -16.11
CA GLU A 319 -2.32 4.02 -15.79
C GLU A 319 -1.79 3.04 -14.69
N PRO A 320 -0.46 2.94 -14.46
CA PRO A 320 0.09 2.22 -13.33
C PRO A 320 -0.41 2.74 -11.98
N SER A 321 -0.29 1.91 -10.94
CA SER A 321 -0.79 2.20 -9.58
C SER A 321 -0.36 3.59 -9.07
N LEU A 322 0.91 3.97 -9.26
CA LEU A 322 1.44 5.28 -8.88
C LEU A 322 0.62 6.46 -9.43
N LEU A 323 0.31 6.46 -10.72
CA LEU A 323 -0.39 7.57 -11.37
C LEU A 323 -1.89 7.52 -11.05
N ARG A 324 -2.47 6.33 -11.10
CA ARG A 324 -3.87 6.11 -10.76
C ARG A 324 -4.18 6.56 -9.33
N ARG A 325 -3.34 6.19 -8.35
CA ARG A 325 -3.52 6.57 -6.94
C ARG A 325 -3.21 8.04 -6.71
N ALA A 326 -2.34 8.68 -7.48
CA ALA A 326 -2.18 10.13 -7.46
C ALA A 326 -3.46 10.87 -7.89
N TYR A 327 -4.15 10.39 -8.93
CA TYR A 327 -5.45 10.94 -9.34
C TYR A 327 -6.51 10.86 -8.23
N TYR A 328 -6.68 9.69 -7.61
CA TYR A 328 -7.62 9.55 -6.49
C TYR A 328 -7.17 10.35 -5.25
N GLY A 329 -5.86 10.48 -5.02
CA GLY A 329 -5.29 11.36 -4.00
C GLY A 329 -5.67 12.82 -4.22
N LEU A 330 -5.54 13.32 -5.45
CA LEU A 330 -5.95 14.67 -5.84
C LEU A 330 -7.45 14.89 -5.60
N GLY A 331 -8.29 13.92 -5.98
CA GLY A 331 -9.72 13.95 -5.69
C GLY A 331 -10.02 14.13 -4.21
N ASN A 332 -9.30 13.41 -3.33
CA ASN A 332 -9.46 13.55 -1.89
C ASN A 332 -9.08 14.95 -1.39
N TYR A 333 -8.03 15.58 -1.91
CA TYR A 333 -7.66 16.94 -1.50
C TYR A 333 -8.64 18.00 -2.00
N ILE A 334 -9.15 17.88 -3.23
CA ILE A 334 -10.20 18.79 -3.74
C ILE A 334 -11.47 18.67 -2.89
N VAL A 335 -11.88 17.44 -2.57
CA VAL A 335 -13.03 17.19 -1.71
C VAL A 335 -12.79 17.72 -0.30
N ALA A 336 -11.54 17.71 0.20
CA ALA A 336 -11.21 18.31 1.49
C ALA A 336 -11.57 19.81 1.55
N ASP A 337 -11.26 20.56 0.50
CA ASP A 337 -11.58 21.99 0.42
C ASP A 337 -13.10 22.22 0.32
N GLN A 338 -13.81 21.39 -0.44
CA GLN A 338 -15.28 21.41 -0.53
C GLN A 338 -15.93 21.10 0.82
N ILE A 339 -15.42 20.09 1.55
CA ILE A 339 -15.86 19.75 2.90
C ILE A 339 -15.64 20.94 3.83
N SER A 340 -14.46 21.58 3.79
CA SER A 340 -14.15 22.71 4.67
C SER A 340 -15.11 23.87 4.50
N GLU A 341 -15.64 24.09 3.29
CA GLU A 341 -16.63 25.12 3.01
C GLU A 341 -18.04 24.70 3.43
N ALA A 342 -18.47 23.50 3.04
CA ALA A 342 -19.80 22.99 3.36
C ALA A 342 -20.02 22.80 4.88
N ALA A 343 -18.99 22.36 5.61
CA ALA A 343 -19.04 22.13 7.05
C ALA A 343 -19.16 23.42 7.89
N GLN A 344 -19.19 24.60 7.25
CA GLN A 344 -19.51 25.86 7.92
C GLN A 344 -21.03 26.07 8.07
N SER A 345 -21.83 25.47 7.19
CA SER A 345 -23.28 25.73 7.07
C SER A 345 -24.18 24.51 7.29
N SER A 346 -23.69 23.29 7.05
CA SER A 346 -24.46 22.06 7.29
C SER A 346 -23.57 20.84 7.57
N PRO A 347 -24.10 19.75 8.16
CA PRO A 347 -23.41 18.47 8.22
C PRO A 347 -22.98 18.02 6.81
N VAL A 348 -21.85 17.35 6.69
CA VAL A 348 -21.31 16.90 5.40
C VAL A 348 -21.25 15.39 5.37
N ILE A 349 -21.83 14.79 4.34
CA ILE A 349 -21.74 13.36 4.05
C ILE A 349 -20.84 13.18 2.83
N VAL A 350 -19.88 12.27 2.92
CA VAL A 350 -18.94 11.98 1.83
C VAL A 350 -19.07 10.52 1.41
N ASP A 351 -19.44 10.26 0.16
CA ASP A 351 -19.42 8.90 -0.43
C ASP A 351 -17.99 8.60 -0.90
N ARG A 352 -17.31 7.73 -0.15
CA ARG A 352 -15.88 7.38 -0.24
C ARG A 352 -14.93 8.54 0.02
N TYR A 353 -13.79 8.25 0.64
CA TYR A 353 -12.72 9.23 0.82
C TYR A 353 -11.34 8.56 0.83
N TRP A 354 -10.41 8.99 1.70
CA TRP A 354 -9.06 8.43 1.71
C TRP A 354 -9.00 6.93 2.04
N HIS A 355 -9.85 6.43 2.94
CA HIS A 355 -9.88 4.99 3.28
C HIS A 355 -10.17 4.12 2.06
N SER A 356 -11.04 4.55 1.14
CA SER A 356 -11.24 3.88 -0.15
C SER A 356 -9.94 3.78 -0.94
N THR A 357 -9.24 4.89 -1.14
CA THR A 357 -7.96 4.88 -1.86
C THR A 357 -6.94 3.97 -1.16
N ALA A 358 -6.86 4.04 0.16
CA ALA A 358 -5.87 3.31 0.93
C ALA A 358 -6.14 1.80 0.98
N ALA A 359 -7.37 1.38 1.26
CA ALA A 359 -7.74 -0.03 1.36
C ALA A 359 -7.58 -0.76 0.03
N TYR A 360 -7.99 -0.14 -1.08
CA TYR A 360 -7.80 -0.72 -2.42
C TYR A 360 -6.32 -0.79 -2.78
N SER A 361 -5.54 0.26 -2.48
CA SER A 361 -4.09 0.25 -2.70
C SER A 361 -3.40 -0.89 -1.98
N ILE A 362 -3.65 -1.05 -0.68
CA ILE A 362 -3.06 -2.12 0.13
C ILE A 362 -3.48 -3.49 -0.40
N GLY A 363 -4.77 -3.67 -0.72
CA GLY A 363 -5.28 -4.93 -1.25
C GLY A 363 -4.67 -5.32 -2.61
N THR A 364 -4.40 -4.34 -3.48
CA THR A 364 -3.82 -4.56 -4.82
C THR A 364 -2.31 -4.79 -4.74
N GLU A 365 -1.61 -4.03 -3.90
CA GLU A 365 -0.14 -4.04 -3.87
C GLU A 365 0.49 -5.20 -3.11
N ILE A 366 -0.28 -5.92 -2.29
CA ILE A 366 0.23 -7.08 -1.54
C ILE A 366 -0.30 -8.36 -2.16
N GLY A 367 0.60 -9.23 -2.60
CA GLY A 367 0.27 -10.58 -3.02
C GLY A 367 -0.12 -11.50 -1.86
N GLY A 368 -0.56 -12.71 -2.16
CA GLY A 368 -0.85 -13.71 -1.11
C GLY A 368 -2.14 -13.45 -0.33
N GLY A 369 -2.15 -13.92 0.93
CA GLY A 369 -3.32 -13.95 1.80
C GLY A 369 -3.43 -12.80 2.80
N LEU A 370 -4.44 -12.86 3.68
CA LEU A 370 -4.71 -11.83 4.70
C LEU A 370 -3.56 -11.66 5.71
N HIS A 371 -2.81 -12.72 5.97
CA HIS A 371 -1.64 -12.69 6.86
C HIS A 371 -0.44 -11.98 6.25
N ASN A 372 -0.44 -11.71 4.93
CA ASN A 372 0.60 -10.93 4.26
C ASN A 372 0.32 -9.42 4.31
N LEU A 373 -0.87 -9.00 4.73
CA LEU A 373 -1.18 -7.59 4.94
C LEU A 373 -0.34 -7.02 6.10
N PRO A 374 0.03 -5.73 6.07
CA PRO A 374 0.84 -5.13 7.12
C PRO A 374 0.14 -5.26 8.46
N ALA A 375 0.91 -5.40 9.54
CA ALA A 375 0.36 -5.62 10.87
C ALA A 375 -0.61 -4.51 11.29
N HIS A 376 -1.51 -4.82 12.22
CA HIS A 376 -2.34 -3.79 12.87
C HIS A 376 -1.47 -2.66 13.42
N HIS A 377 -1.98 -1.44 13.44
CA HIS A 377 -1.26 -0.23 13.85
C HIS A 377 -0.08 0.19 12.96
N HIS A 378 0.20 -0.52 11.86
CA HIS A 378 1.22 -0.10 10.90
C HIS A 378 0.89 1.28 10.31
N GLU A 379 1.93 2.05 9.94
CA GLU A 379 1.77 3.43 9.47
C GLU A 379 0.92 3.55 8.19
N VAL A 380 0.85 2.47 7.40
CA VAL A 380 0.03 2.38 6.17
C VAL A 380 -1.46 2.62 6.40
N TYR A 381 -1.91 2.40 7.65
CA TYR A 381 -3.30 2.52 8.05
C TYR A 381 -3.63 3.87 8.69
N GLN A 382 -2.65 4.77 8.82
CA GLN A 382 -2.81 6.03 9.52
C GLN A 382 -3.32 7.11 8.58
N TRP A 383 -4.30 7.89 9.02
CA TRP A 383 -4.82 9.01 8.26
C TRP A 383 -3.73 10.05 7.88
N PRO A 384 -3.75 10.63 6.66
CA PRO A 384 -2.82 11.68 6.25
C PRO A 384 -2.91 12.92 7.15
N LYS A 385 -1.77 13.41 7.62
CA LYS A 385 -1.73 14.54 8.57
C LYS A 385 -2.22 15.85 7.97
N ASP A 386 -2.11 16.02 6.67
CA ASP A 386 -2.50 17.24 5.96
C ASP A 386 -3.82 17.09 5.19
N LEU A 387 -4.57 16.00 5.41
CA LEU A 387 -5.89 15.83 4.81
C LEU A 387 -6.96 16.07 5.88
N LEU A 388 -8.01 16.79 5.52
CA LEU A 388 -9.12 17.09 6.41
C LEU A 388 -9.71 15.79 6.98
N LYS A 389 -9.63 15.65 8.30
CA LYS A 389 -10.05 14.43 8.99
C LYS A 389 -11.57 14.43 9.22
N PRO A 390 -12.30 13.36 8.88
CA PRO A 390 -13.71 13.24 9.20
C PRO A 390 -13.92 12.98 10.70
N ASP A 391 -15.10 13.36 11.20
CA ASP A 391 -15.47 13.12 12.59
C ASP A 391 -15.95 11.69 12.80
N LEU A 392 -16.53 11.07 11.77
CA LEU A 392 -16.99 9.69 11.76
C LEU A 392 -16.76 9.03 10.40
N VAL A 393 -16.32 7.77 10.41
CA VAL A 393 -16.24 6.92 9.21
C VAL A 393 -17.09 5.67 9.45
N ILE A 394 -18.06 5.43 8.57
CA ILE A 394 -18.94 4.25 8.63
C ILE A 394 -18.59 3.34 7.47
N LEU A 395 -18.23 2.09 7.76
CA LEU A 395 -17.98 1.06 6.76
C LEU A 395 -19.22 0.18 6.60
N LEU A 396 -19.86 0.26 5.43
CA LEU A 396 -20.94 -0.66 5.09
C LEU A 396 -20.38 -1.98 4.58
N THR A 397 -20.75 -3.07 5.24
CA THR A 397 -20.45 -4.45 4.81
C THR A 397 -21.72 -5.16 4.41
N VAL A 398 -21.65 -6.10 3.46
CA VAL A 398 -22.75 -6.98 3.09
C VAL A 398 -22.19 -8.38 2.86
N SER A 399 -23.02 -9.42 2.97
CA SER A 399 -22.61 -10.76 2.52
C SER A 399 -22.25 -10.77 1.03
N ASP A 400 -21.35 -11.68 0.67
CA ASP A 400 -20.86 -11.81 -0.70
C ASP A 400 -21.98 -12.13 -1.68
N GLU A 401 -22.90 -13.02 -1.27
CA GLU A 401 -24.06 -13.41 -2.07
C GLU A 401 -24.96 -12.22 -2.37
N GLU A 402 -25.28 -11.42 -1.34
CA GLU A 402 -26.12 -10.23 -1.47
C GLU A 402 -25.45 -9.17 -2.33
N ARG A 403 -24.14 -8.96 -2.17
CA ARG A 403 -23.35 -8.04 -3.00
C ARG A 403 -23.43 -8.41 -4.46
N MET A 404 -23.21 -9.69 -4.80
CA MET A 404 -23.28 -10.15 -6.19
C MET A 404 -24.68 -9.97 -6.77
N GLN A 405 -25.74 -10.31 -6.02
CA GLN A 405 -27.12 -10.09 -6.46
C GLN A 405 -27.41 -8.62 -6.76
N ARG A 406 -26.93 -7.70 -5.91
CA ARG A 406 -27.09 -6.25 -6.12
C ARG A 406 -26.28 -5.76 -7.33
N MET A 407 -25.07 -6.27 -7.52
CA MET A 407 -24.22 -5.92 -8.67
C MET A 407 -24.80 -6.41 -10.00
N CYS A 408 -25.35 -7.63 -10.06
CA CYS A 408 -26.04 -8.14 -11.25
C CYS A 408 -27.24 -7.27 -11.64
N LYS A 409 -27.99 -6.75 -10.67
CA LYS A 409 -29.15 -5.87 -10.91
C LYS A 409 -28.75 -4.46 -11.39
N ARG A 410 -27.51 -4.03 -11.16
CA ARG A 410 -27.04 -2.66 -11.46
C ARG A 410 -26.85 -2.42 -12.97
N GLY A 411 -26.52 -3.44 -13.75
CA GLY A 411 -26.46 -3.38 -15.23
C GLY A 411 -25.44 -2.40 -15.84
N LEU A 412 -24.52 -1.82 -15.04
CA LEU A 412 -23.51 -0.87 -15.51
C LEU A 412 -22.22 -1.57 -15.96
N ALA A 413 -21.48 -0.93 -16.88
CA ALA A 413 -20.15 -1.37 -17.26
C ALA A 413 -19.20 -1.30 -16.06
N LYS A 414 -18.55 -2.43 -15.75
CA LYS A 414 -17.69 -2.57 -14.57
C LYS A 414 -16.26 -2.12 -14.88
N THR A 415 -15.62 -1.45 -13.92
CA THR A 415 -14.19 -1.15 -14.00
C THR A 415 -13.34 -2.43 -13.90
N VAL A 416 -12.05 -2.35 -14.23
CA VAL A 416 -11.14 -3.50 -14.07
C VAL A 416 -11.07 -3.94 -12.61
N GLU A 417 -10.93 -3.00 -11.67
CA GLU A 417 -10.91 -3.31 -10.24
C GLU A 417 -12.25 -3.91 -9.75
N GLU A 418 -13.39 -3.46 -10.28
CA GLU A 418 -14.70 -4.06 -9.96
C GLU A 418 -14.81 -5.50 -10.48
N LYS A 419 -14.30 -5.78 -11.69
CA LYS A 419 -14.23 -7.15 -12.23
C LYS A 419 -13.30 -8.04 -11.40
N GLU A 420 -12.18 -7.49 -10.93
CA GLU A 420 -11.25 -8.21 -10.04
C GLU A 420 -11.89 -8.50 -8.69
N LEU A 421 -12.57 -7.54 -8.05
CA LEU A 421 -13.28 -7.77 -6.78
C LEU A 421 -14.41 -8.81 -6.86
N GLU A 422 -15.01 -8.95 -8.03
CA GLU A 422 -16.02 -9.98 -8.29
C GLU A 422 -15.40 -11.36 -8.51
N SER A 423 -14.34 -11.45 -9.30
CA SER A 423 -13.71 -12.71 -9.66
C SER A 423 -12.70 -13.24 -8.62
N ASN A 424 -12.21 -12.39 -7.72
CA ASN A 424 -11.17 -12.72 -6.75
C ASN A 424 -11.64 -12.47 -5.31
N SER A 425 -12.07 -13.53 -4.63
CA SER A 425 -12.49 -13.49 -3.23
C SER A 425 -11.38 -13.05 -2.28
N LEU A 426 -10.13 -13.44 -2.55
CA LEU A 426 -9.00 -13.10 -1.70
C LEU A 426 -8.65 -11.61 -1.78
N PHE A 427 -8.71 -11.03 -2.98
CA PHE A 427 -8.54 -9.59 -3.16
C PHE A 427 -9.61 -8.81 -2.39
N ARG A 428 -10.87 -9.23 -2.50
CA ARG A 428 -11.98 -8.64 -1.74
C ARG A 428 -11.75 -8.69 -0.23
N GLN A 429 -11.42 -9.87 0.30
CA GLN A 429 -11.14 -10.03 1.73
C GLN A 429 -10.00 -9.12 2.19
N LYS A 430 -8.93 -8.97 1.39
CA LYS A 430 -7.83 -8.06 1.70
C LYS A 430 -8.27 -6.61 1.79
N VAL A 431 -9.12 -6.15 0.88
CA VAL A 431 -9.64 -4.77 0.91
C VAL A 431 -10.52 -4.54 2.14
N GLU A 432 -11.42 -5.48 2.45
CA GLU A 432 -12.26 -5.39 3.65
C GLU A 432 -11.44 -5.41 4.95
N GLU A 433 -10.44 -6.27 5.02
CA GLU A 433 -9.53 -6.33 6.16
C GLU A 433 -8.69 -5.06 6.27
N ALA A 434 -8.22 -4.50 5.15
CA ALA A 434 -7.54 -3.20 5.15
C ALA A 434 -8.43 -2.08 5.69
N TYR A 435 -9.72 -2.03 5.30
CA TYR A 435 -10.68 -1.08 5.88
C TYR A 435 -10.84 -1.21 7.39
N LYS A 436 -10.88 -2.46 7.92
CA LYS A 436 -11.01 -2.73 9.36
C LYS A 436 -9.75 -2.33 10.14
N ARG A 437 -8.59 -2.32 9.49
CA ARG A 437 -7.30 -1.94 10.09
C ARG A 437 -7.03 -0.44 10.07
N MET A 438 -7.83 0.36 9.35
CA MET A 438 -7.63 1.81 9.27
C MET A 438 -7.77 2.49 10.63
N GLU A 439 -6.98 3.54 10.84
CA GLU A 439 -6.86 4.21 12.13
C GLU A 439 -6.84 5.73 12.03
N ARG A 440 -7.38 6.37 13.08
CA ARG A 440 -7.35 7.82 13.32
C ARG A 440 -7.88 8.67 12.15
N PRO A 441 -9.08 8.40 11.61
CA PRO A 441 -10.16 7.70 12.28
C PRO A 441 -10.31 6.24 11.82
N GLY A 442 -10.69 5.37 12.75
CA GLY A 442 -11.09 4.00 12.41
C GLY A 442 -12.52 3.94 11.87
N CYS A 443 -12.87 2.80 11.27
CA CYS A 443 -14.20 2.55 10.74
C CYS A 443 -15.16 2.02 11.82
N VAL A 444 -16.36 2.59 11.91
CA VAL A 444 -17.51 1.93 12.55
C VAL A 444 -18.17 1.02 11.53
N VAL A 445 -18.14 -0.28 11.77
CA VAL A 445 -18.66 -1.28 10.83
C VAL A 445 -20.17 -1.46 11.02
N VAL A 446 -20.92 -1.39 9.91
CA VAL A 446 -22.37 -1.60 9.88
C VAL A 446 -22.73 -2.66 8.84
N ASP A 447 -23.47 -3.68 9.27
CA ASP A 447 -24.03 -4.69 8.37
C ASP A 447 -25.23 -4.14 7.59
N ALA A 448 -25.06 -3.99 6.28
CA ALA A 448 -26.05 -3.49 5.34
C ALA A 448 -26.80 -4.60 4.59
N SER A 449 -26.74 -5.85 5.10
CA SER A 449 -27.47 -7.00 4.54
C SER A 449 -28.99 -6.93 4.79
N GLY A 450 -29.42 -6.18 5.82
CA GLY A 450 -30.83 -6.01 6.17
C GLY A 450 -31.61 -5.06 5.25
N PRO A 451 -32.92 -4.88 5.51
CA PRO A 451 -33.76 -3.95 4.76
C PRO A 451 -33.28 -2.50 4.84
N LYS A 452 -33.41 -1.75 3.73
CA LYS A 452 -32.95 -0.35 3.59
C LYS A 452 -33.33 0.55 4.76
N LYS A 453 -34.59 0.48 5.23
CA LYS A 453 -35.10 1.31 6.34
C LYS A 453 -34.40 1.01 7.67
N ARG A 454 -34.07 -0.26 7.93
CA ARG A 454 -33.36 -0.66 9.14
C ARG A 454 -31.93 -0.15 9.11
N VAL A 455 -31.21 -0.41 8.02
CA VAL A 455 -29.83 0.06 7.83
C VAL A 455 -29.75 1.59 7.96
N PHE A 456 -30.71 2.30 7.37
CA PHE A 456 -30.82 3.76 7.51
C PHE A 456 -30.99 4.19 8.97
N ASN A 457 -31.93 3.60 9.71
CA ASN A 457 -32.16 3.94 11.11
C ASN A 457 -30.93 3.65 12.00
N ASP A 458 -30.28 2.50 11.78
CA ASP A 458 -29.09 2.08 12.53
C ASP A 458 -27.95 3.09 12.31
N VAL A 459 -27.71 3.46 11.04
CA VAL A 459 -26.68 4.45 10.69
C VAL A 459 -27.03 5.84 11.21
N LEU A 460 -28.28 6.27 11.09
CA LEU A 460 -28.73 7.57 11.58
C LEU A 460 -28.53 7.67 13.10
N SER A 461 -28.86 6.62 13.86
CA SER A 461 -28.61 6.56 15.30
C SER A 461 -27.13 6.75 15.61
N ILE A 462 -26.24 5.99 14.94
CA ILE A 462 -24.79 6.10 15.14
C ILE A 462 -24.30 7.52 14.85
N VAL A 463 -24.78 8.15 13.77
CA VAL A 463 -24.40 9.53 13.42
C VAL A 463 -24.86 10.51 14.50
N CYS A 464 -26.11 10.39 14.98
CA CYS A 464 -26.65 11.28 16.00
C CYS A 464 -25.89 11.14 17.32
N ASP A 465 -25.61 9.90 17.74
CA ASP A 465 -24.91 9.58 18.99
C ASP A 465 -23.45 10.05 18.95
N HIS A 466 -22.76 9.86 17.82
CA HIS A 466 -21.34 10.20 17.71
C HIS A 466 -21.11 11.70 17.50
N CYS A 467 -22.01 12.36 16.76
CA CYS A 467 -21.86 13.76 16.37
C CYS A 467 -22.73 14.73 17.19
N ASN A 468 -23.49 14.24 18.18
CA ASN A 468 -24.43 15.02 18.99
C ASN A 468 -25.42 15.84 18.14
N ILE A 469 -25.97 15.23 17.08
CA ILE A 469 -26.97 15.87 16.21
C ILE A 469 -28.36 15.50 16.71
N HIS A 470 -29.24 16.50 16.85
CA HIS A 470 -30.66 16.28 17.12
C HIS A 470 -31.45 16.35 15.81
N VAL A 471 -32.03 15.23 15.41
CA VAL A 471 -32.96 15.19 14.27
C VAL A 471 -34.34 15.58 14.77
N SER A 472 -34.90 16.65 14.21
CA SER A 472 -36.30 17.01 14.46
C SER A 472 -37.18 15.93 13.87
N ASN A 473 -37.90 15.16 14.70
CA ASN A 473 -38.92 14.25 14.22
C ASN A 473 -39.99 15.07 13.49
N THR A 474 -40.06 14.93 12.17
CA THR A 474 -41.18 15.41 11.35
C THR A 474 -42.30 14.39 11.30
#